data_AF-A0A2N1ZBL4-F1
#
_entry.id   AF-A0A2N1ZBL4-F1
#
_cell.length_a   1.000
_cell.length_b   1.000
_cell.length_c   1.000
_cell.angle_alpha   90.00
_cell.angle_beta   90.00
_cell.angle_gamma   90.00
#
_symmetry.space_group_name_H-M   'P 1'
#
loop_
_entity.id
_entity.type
_entity.pdbx_description
1 polymer ?
#
loop_
_entity_poly.entity_id
_entity_poly.type
_entity_poly.pdbx_seq_one_letter_code
_entity_poly.pdbx_strand_id
1 'polypeptide(L)'
;MQGPEDQADEAFTHERLLEAVENQLAANQPPAAQATLNKLTLVGYSREDSLDLMAQVLAWSIGLMLDQDSGFDMPAYEQALRNLPELPASLE
;
A
#
# COMPACT_ATOMS: atom_id res chain seq x y z
N MET A 1 19.63 -3.25 22.60
CA MET A 1 18.63 -2.26 23.03
C MET A 1 17.94 -1.76 21.78
N GLN A 2 16.77 -2.29 21.43
CA GLN A 2 15.90 -1.66 20.43
C GLN A 2 15.07 -0.63 21.20
N GLY A 3 15.29 0.65 20.92
CA GLY A 3 14.58 1.75 21.59
C GLY A 3 13.13 1.86 21.12
N PRO A 4 12.25 2.49 21.91
CA PRO A 4 10.85 2.73 21.53
C PRO A 4 10.68 3.66 20.32
N GLU A 5 11.77 4.26 19.83
CA GLU A 5 11.79 5.19 18.70
C GLU A 5 11.55 4.48 17.35
N ASP A 6 12.01 3.23 17.20
CA ASP A 6 11.91 2.46 15.95
C ASP A 6 10.45 1.99 15.67
N GLN A 7 9.75 1.53 16.71
CA GLN A 7 8.33 1.15 16.63
C GLN A 7 7.39 2.36 16.42
N ALA A 8 7.76 3.53 16.96
CA ALA A 8 7.00 4.75 16.73
C ALA A 8 7.15 5.24 15.29
N ASP A 9 8.32 5.08 14.68
CA ASP A 9 8.59 5.42 13.29
C ASP A 9 7.87 4.46 12.32
N GLU A 10 7.83 3.16 12.65
CA GLU A 10 7.14 2.13 11.85
C GLU A 10 5.61 2.29 11.90
N ALA A 11 5.04 2.53 13.09
CA ALA A 11 3.60 2.82 13.25
C ALA A 11 3.20 4.16 12.62
N PHE A 12 4.05 5.19 12.76
CA PHE A 12 3.86 6.48 12.10
C PHE A 12 3.88 6.32 10.57
N THR A 13 4.71 5.42 10.05
CA THR A 13 4.77 5.13 8.61
C THR A 13 3.49 4.46 8.13
N HIS A 14 2.92 3.52 8.87
CA HIS A 14 1.66 2.85 8.50
C HIS A 14 0.47 3.82 8.40
N GLU A 15 0.25 4.68 9.41
CA GLU A 15 -0.84 5.66 9.39
C GLU A 15 -0.71 6.63 8.20
N ARG A 16 0.51 7.08 7.89
CA ARG A 16 0.78 7.94 6.72
C ARG A 16 0.50 7.23 5.39
N LEU A 17 0.81 5.94 5.29
CA LEU A 17 0.52 5.13 4.10
C LEU A 17 -0.98 4.95 3.91
N LEU A 18 -1.72 4.69 4.99
CA LEU A 18 -3.17 4.59 4.96
C LEU A 18 -3.79 5.92 4.50
N GLU A 19 -3.38 7.04 5.08
CA GLU A 19 -3.81 8.37 4.65
C GLU A 19 -3.47 8.63 3.17
N ALA A 20 -2.30 8.20 2.70
CA ALA A 20 -1.92 8.32 1.29
C ALA A 20 -2.83 7.50 0.37
N VAL A 21 -3.18 6.27 0.74
CA VAL A 21 -4.13 5.43 -0.01
C VAL A 21 -5.52 6.05 -0.03
N GLU A 22 -5.99 6.58 1.09
CA GLU A 22 -7.29 7.27 1.14
C GLU A 22 -7.29 8.53 0.27
N ASN A 23 -6.19 9.29 0.25
CA ASN A 23 -6.02 10.42 -0.65
C ASN A 23 -6.01 9.98 -2.13
N GLN A 24 -5.37 8.85 -2.46
CA GLN A 24 -5.39 8.27 -3.81
C GLN A 24 -6.81 7.89 -4.26
N LEU A 25 -7.60 7.30 -3.37
CA LEU A 25 -9.01 6.97 -3.63
C LEU A 25 -9.86 8.23 -3.79
N ALA A 26 -9.69 9.23 -2.92
CA ALA A 26 -10.37 10.51 -3.02
C ALA A 26 -10.03 11.23 -4.34
N ALA A 27 -8.76 11.20 -4.75
CA ALA A 27 -8.28 11.76 -6.01
C ALA A 27 -8.63 10.90 -7.24
N ASN A 28 -9.12 9.67 -7.04
CA ASN A 28 -9.29 8.66 -8.10
C ASN A 28 -8.00 8.42 -8.92
N GLN A 29 -6.85 8.52 -8.25
CA GLN A 29 -5.52 8.40 -8.85
C GLN A 29 -4.60 7.60 -7.92
N PRO A 30 -4.08 6.44 -8.35
CA PRO A 30 -4.30 5.83 -9.67
C PRO A 30 -5.72 5.26 -9.82
N PRO A 31 -6.24 5.12 -11.06
CA PRO A 31 -7.52 4.44 -11.29
C PRO A 31 -7.51 2.98 -10.80
N ALA A 32 -6.32 2.38 -10.71
CA ALA A 32 -6.12 1.07 -10.09
C ALA A 32 -6.53 1.03 -8.61
N ALA A 33 -6.39 2.12 -7.85
CA ALA A 33 -6.74 2.16 -6.43
C ALA A 33 -8.24 1.89 -6.22
N GLN A 34 -9.09 2.64 -6.92
CA GLN A 34 -10.54 2.47 -6.84
C GLN A 34 -10.99 1.10 -7.36
N ALA A 35 -10.39 0.62 -8.46
CA ALA A 35 -10.68 -0.70 -9.01
C ALA A 35 -10.33 -1.82 -8.02
N THR A 36 -9.22 -1.67 -7.30
CA THR A 36 -8.75 -2.62 -6.29
C THR A 36 -9.68 -2.67 -5.09
N LEU A 37 -10.07 -1.50 -4.56
CA LEU A 37 -11.04 -1.42 -3.47
C LEU A 37 -12.39 -2.07 -3.86
N ASN A 38 -12.89 -1.77 -5.07
CA ASN A 38 -14.13 -2.36 -5.57
C ASN A 38 -14.01 -3.89 -5.73
N LYS A 39 -12.87 -4.38 -6.21
CA LYS A 39 -12.58 -5.82 -6.31
C LYS A 39 -12.58 -6.46 -4.93
N LEU A 40 -11.83 -5.92 -3.97
CA LEU A 40 -11.66 -6.46 -2.62
C LEU A 40 -12.99 -6.50 -1.85
N THR A 41 -13.77 -5.43 -1.93
CA THR A 41 -15.12 -5.40 -1.35
C THR A 41 -16.07 -6.41 -2.00
N LEU A 42 -15.93 -6.68 -3.30
CA LEU A 42 -16.73 -7.69 -4.00
C LEU A 42 -16.36 -9.13 -3.62
N VAL A 43 -15.09 -9.42 -3.28
CA VAL A 43 -14.69 -10.72 -2.71
C VAL A 43 -15.04 -10.85 -1.22
N GLY A 44 -15.52 -9.80 -0.58
CA GLY A 44 -16.01 -9.82 0.80
C GLY A 44 -15.05 -9.25 1.85
N TYR A 45 -13.98 -8.56 1.44
CA TYR A 45 -13.12 -7.81 2.36
C TYR A 45 -13.82 -6.52 2.81
N SER A 46 -13.60 -6.11 4.06
CA SER A 46 -14.07 -4.81 4.53
C SER A 46 -13.28 -3.69 3.87
N ARG A 47 -13.82 -2.47 3.88
CA ARG A 47 -13.08 -1.29 3.40
C ARG A 47 -11.78 -1.13 4.17
N GLU A 48 -11.81 -1.25 5.49
CA GLU A 48 -10.61 -1.13 6.35
C GLU A 48 -9.54 -2.17 5.97
N ASP A 49 -9.89 -3.46 5.89
CA ASP A 49 -8.95 -4.52 5.47
C ASP A 49 -8.40 -4.26 4.06
N SER A 50 -9.23 -3.74 3.15
CA SER A 50 -8.80 -3.42 1.80
C SER A 50 -7.79 -2.28 1.78
N LEU A 51 -8.03 -1.24 2.58
CA LEU A 51 -7.12 -0.10 2.70
C LEU A 51 -5.80 -0.52 3.33
N ASP A 52 -5.83 -1.39 4.33
CA ASP A 52 -4.63 -1.97 4.95
C ASP A 52 -3.77 -2.73 3.93
N LEU A 53 -4.37 -3.63 3.15
CA LEU A 53 -3.69 -4.35 2.07
C LEU A 53 -3.09 -3.40 1.02
N MET A 54 -3.83 -2.35 0.65
CA MET A 54 -3.34 -1.35 -0.29
C MET A 54 -2.18 -0.53 0.30
N ALA A 55 -2.21 -0.22 1.60
CA ALA A 55 -1.14 0.48 2.29
C ALA A 55 0.14 -0.39 2.37
N GLN A 56 0.01 -1.70 2.58
CA GLN A 56 1.13 -2.63 2.53
C GLN A 56 1.80 -2.66 1.14
N VAL A 57 1.01 -2.65 0.07
CA VAL A 57 1.53 -2.57 -1.31
C VAL A 57 2.25 -1.24 -1.55
N LEU A 58 1.74 -0.13 -1.01
CA LEU A 58 2.40 1.17 -1.10
C LEU A 58 3.74 1.17 -0.33
N ALA A 59 3.75 0.61 0.89
CA ALA A 59 4.96 0.45 1.69
C ALA A 59 6.05 -0.33 0.93
N TRP A 60 5.67 -1.46 0.33
CA TRP A 60 6.57 -2.28 -0.47
C TRP A 60 7.14 -1.52 -1.67
N SER A 61 6.29 -0.77 -2.39
CA SER A 61 6.74 0.02 -3.54
C SER A 61 7.69 1.15 -3.14
N ILE A 62 7.51 1.75 -1.95
CA ILE A 62 8.45 2.73 -1.39
C ILE A 62 9.74 2.04 -0.97
N GLY A 63 9.66 0.86 -0.34
CA GLY A 63 10.83 0.06 0.02
C GLY A 63 11.68 -0.28 -1.20
N LEU A 64 11.07 -0.70 -2.31
CA LEU A 64 11.76 -0.93 -3.58
C LEU A 64 12.39 0.33 -4.17
N MET A 65 11.72 1.46 -4.06
CA MET A 65 12.24 2.75 -4.50
C MET A 65 13.52 3.11 -3.74
N LEU A 66 13.51 2.91 -2.41
CA LEU A 66 14.65 3.17 -1.53
C LEU A 66 15.79 2.17 -1.75
N ASP A 67 15.48 0.88 -1.89
CA ASP A 67 16.46 -0.19 -2.12
C ASP A 67 17.18 -0.05 -3.46
N GLN A 68 16.43 0.27 -4.51
CA GLN A 68 16.97 0.44 -5.86
C GLN A 68 17.57 1.83 -6.12
N ASP A 69 17.54 2.75 -5.14
CA ASP A 69 17.91 4.17 -5.30
C ASP A 69 17.28 4.78 -6.57
N SER A 70 16.01 4.45 -6.82
CA SER A 70 15.31 4.78 -8.07
C SER A 70 14.07 5.65 -7.81
N GLY A 71 13.39 6.07 -8.87
CA GLY A 71 12.10 6.74 -8.78
C GLY A 71 10.97 5.79 -8.38
N PHE A 72 9.85 6.34 -7.91
CA PHE A 72 8.66 5.54 -7.61
C PHE A 72 8.04 4.98 -8.90
N ASP A 73 8.06 3.66 -9.05
CA ASP A 73 7.50 2.96 -10.22
C ASP A 73 5.97 2.83 -10.14
N MET A 74 5.28 3.91 -10.53
CA MET A 74 3.82 3.96 -10.59
C MET A 74 3.18 2.75 -11.32
N PRO A 75 3.62 2.36 -12.55
CA PRO A 75 3.05 1.20 -13.23
C PRO A 75 3.29 -0.14 -12.52
N ALA A 76 4.36 -0.29 -11.72
CA ALA A 76 4.57 -1.48 -10.90
C ALA A 76 3.62 -1.49 -9.71
N TYR A 77 3.46 -0.35 -9.03
CA TYR A 77 2.51 -0.14 -7.95
C TYR A 77 1.06 -0.44 -8.39
N GLU A 78 0.63 0.07 -9.55
CA GLU A 78 -0.72 -0.19 -10.09
C GLU A 78 -0.97 -1.68 -10.37
N GLN A 79 0.04 -2.39 -10.86
CA GLN A 79 -0.05 -3.84 -11.08
C GLN A 79 -0.15 -4.59 -9.75
N ALA A 80 0.66 -4.21 -8.76
CA ALA A 80 0.63 -4.81 -7.43
C ALA A 80 -0.74 -4.60 -6.75
N LEU A 81 -1.33 -3.39 -6.84
CA LEU A 81 -2.68 -3.12 -6.33
C LEU A 81 -3.71 -4.07 -6.96
N ARG A 82 -3.68 -4.24 -8.29
CA ARG A 82 -4.65 -5.11 -9.00
C ARG A 82 -4.51 -6.60 -8.65
N ASN A 83 -3.32 -7.03 -8.21
CA ASN A 83 -3.06 -8.40 -7.79
C ASN A 83 -3.66 -8.72 -6.41
N LEU A 84 -4.00 -7.72 -5.59
CA LEU A 84 -4.67 -7.95 -4.31
C LEU A 84 -5.92 -8.84 -4.46
N PRO A 85 -6.17 -9.76 -3.52
CA PRO A 85 -5.55 -9.87 -2.19
C PRO A 85 -4.19 -10.57 -2.14
N GLU A 86 -3.65 -11.06 -3.27
CA GLU A 86 -2.32 -11.65 -3.29
C GLU A 86 -1.25 -10.55 -3.18
N LEU A 87 -0.60 -10.50 -2.03
CA LEU A 87 0.53 -9.61 -1.78
C LEU A 87 1.75 -10.05 -2.61
N PRO A 88 2.59 -9.11 -3.10
CA PRO A 88 3.80 -9.47 -3.82
C PRO A 88 4.70 -10.36 -2.96
N ALA A 89 5.20 -11.47 -3.52
CA ALA A 89 5.97 -12.52 -2.82
C ALA A 89 7.23 -12.01 -2.08
N SER A 90 7.72 -10.81 -2.40
CA SER A 90 8.80 -10.14 -1.68
C SER A 90 8.37 -9.53 -0.32
N LEU A 91 7.12 -9.75 0.12
CA LEU A 91 6.65 -9.47 1.48
C LEU A 91 6.73 -10.71 2.42
N GLU A 92 7.24 -11.86 1.95
CA GLU A 92 7.51 -13.07 2.78
C GLU A 92 8.86 -13.06 3.51
#